data_AF-A0A938L053-F1
#
_entry.id   AF-A0A938L053-F1
#
_cell.length_a   1.000
_cell.length_b   1.000
_cell.length_c   1.000
_cell.angle_alpha   90.00
_cell.angle_beta   90.00
_cell.angle_gamma   90.00
#
_symmetry.space_group_name_H-M   'P 1'
#
loop_
_entity.id
_entity.type
_entity.pdbx_description
1 polymer ?
#
loop_
_entity_poly.entity_id
_entity_poly.type
_entity_poly.pdbx_seq_one_letter_code
_entity_poly.pdbx_strand_id
1 'polypeptide(L)' 'MTEHVSAATAPRVVAGSTTISKPIQLAGAFLFGMVMLFGAGFVQTAEVHNAAHDARHAIGFPCH' A
#
# COMPACT_ATOMS: atom_id res chain seq x y z
N MET A 1 12.20 -10.20 59.28
CA MET A 1 12.89 -9.80 58.04
C MET A 1 12.14 -10.46 56.88
N THR A 2 11.08 -9.80 56.43
CA THR A 2 10.13 -10.28 55.42
C THR A 2 10.23 -9.35 54.24
N GLU A 3 10.67 -9.84 53.09
CA GLU A 3 10.49 -9.14 51.81
C GLU A 3 10.16 -10.21 50.76
N HIS A 4 8.88 -10.51 50.59
CA HIS A 4 8.40 -11.19 49.40
C HIS A 4 8.26 -10.14 48.31
N VAL A 5 9.28 -10.01 47.45
CA VAL A 5 9.23 -9.17 46.26
C VAL A 5 8.27 -9.83 45.26
N SER A 6 7.06 -9.29 45.20
CA SER A 6 6.02 -9.68 44.25
C SER A 6 6.39 -9.15 42.86
N ALA A 7 6.79 -10.04 41.95
CA ALA A 7 7.01 -9.71 40.55
C ALA A 7 5.66 -9.38 39.89
N ALA A 8 5.43 -8.10 39.62
CA ALA A 8 4.25 -7.64 38.90
C ALA A 8 4.28 -8.12 37.44
N THR A 9 3.40 -9.06 37.10
CA THR A 9 3.12 -9.46 35.72
C THR A 9 2.42 -8.31 34.99
N ALA A 10 3.15 -7.61 34.13
CA ALA A 10 2.57 -6.61 33.24
C ALA A 10 1.66 -7.29 32.19
N PRO A 11 0.48 -6.72 31.87
CA PRO A 11 -0.37 -7.27 30.83
C PRO A 11 0.31 -7.11 29.46
N ARG A 12 0.57 -8.23 28.79
CA ARG A 12 1.00 -8.25 27.38
C ARG A 12 -0.18 -7.86 26.52
N VAL A 13 -0.14 -6.66 25.93
CA VAL A 13 -1.10 -6.27 24.89
C VAL A 13 -0.88 -7.22 23.70
N VAL A 14 -1.85 -8.12 23.49
CA VAL A 14 -1.89 -8.93 22.27
C VAL A 14 -2.33 -7.99 21.16
N ALA A 15 -1.38 -7.56 20.33
CA ALA A 15 -1.70 -6.84 19.11
C ALA A 15 -2.54 -7.78 18.22
N GLY A 16 -3.84 -7.50 18.10
CA GLY A 16 -4.71 -8.24 17.20
C GLY A 16 -4.26 -8.03 15.76
N SER A 17 -3.89 -9.10 15.07
CA SER A 17 -3.61 -9.06 13.63
C SER A 17 -4.94 -8.92 12.88
N THR A 18 -5.27 -7.71 12.45
CA THR A 18 -6.41 -7.48 11.55
C THR A 18 -6.05 -8.00 10.16
N THR A 19 -6.35 -9.27 9.89
CA THR A 19 -6.13 -9.86 8.57
C THR A 19 -7.29 -9.47 7.65
N ILE A 20 -7.01 -8.65 6.65
CA ILE A 20 -7.96 -8.37 5.56
C ILE A 20 -8.20 -9.66 4.78
N SER A 21 -9.46 -9.96 4.43
CA SER A 21 -9.78 -11.16 3.66
C SER A 21 -9.12 -11.11 2.27
N LYS A 22 -8.57 -12.25 1.82
CA LYS A 22 -7.99 -12.41 0.46
C LYS A 22 -8.88 -11.83 -0.66
N PRO A 23 -10.21 -12.04 -0.69
CA PRO A 23 -11.04 -11.44 -1.74
C PRO A 23 -11.07 -9.91 -1.69
N ILE A 24 -11.05 -9.28 -0.51
CA ILE A 24 -10.96 -7.82 -0.40
C ILE A 24 -9.61 -7.32 -0.92
N GLN A 25 -8.51 -8.03 -0.64
CA GLN A 25 -7.20 -7.67 -1.16
C GLN A 25 -7.17 -7.73 -2.70
N LEU A 26 -7.71 -8.81 -3.28
CA LEU A 26 -7.81 -9.01 -4.73
C LEU A 26 -8.71 -7.95 -5.39
N ALA A 27 -9.88 -7.68 -4.78
CA ALA A 27 -10.79 -6.66 -5.26
C ALA A 27 -10.15 -5.26 -5.21
N GLY A 28 -9.42 -4.94 -4.13
CA GLY A 28 -8.69 -3.68 -4.01
C GLY A 28 -7.60 -3.53 -5.08
N ALA A 29 -6.80 -4.57 -5.30
CA ALA A 29 -5.78 -4.57 -6.35
C ALA A 29 -6.38 -4.42 -7.75
N PHE A 30 -7.48 -5.13 -8.03
CA PHE A 30 -8.20 -5.03 -9.30
C PHE A 30 -8.77 -3.62 -9.52
N LEU A 31 -9.45 -3.06 -8.52
CA LEU A 31 -10.04 -1.73 -8.60
C LEU A 31 -8.96 -0.66 -8.81
N PHE A 32 -7.84 -0.78 -8.10
CA PHE A 32 -6.69 0.10 -8.26
C PHE A 32 -6.11 0.05 -9.68
N GLY A 33 -5.90 -1.15 -10.23
CA GLY A 33 -5.46 -1.33 -11.61
C GLY A 33 -6.45 -0.72 -12.61
N MET A 34 -7.74 -0.88 -12.36
CA MET A 34 -8.79 -0.30 -13.20
C MET A 34 -8.74 1.23 -13.19
N VAL A 35 -8.62 1.86 -12.01
CA VAL A 35 -8.46 3.31 -11.89
C VAL A 35 -7.22 3.80 -12.66
N MET A 36 -6.11 3.07 -12.58
CA MET A 36 -4.89 3.44 -13.31
C MET A 36 -5.09 3.38 -14.83
N LEU A 37 -5.69 2.30 -15.33
CA LEU A 37 -5.94 2.12 -16.76
C LEU A 37 -6.92 3.16 -17.31
N PHE A 38 -8.03 3.39 -16.62
CA PHE A 38 -9.02 4.36 -17.06
C PHE A 38 -8.55 5.81 -16.87
N GLY A 39 -7.88 6.10 -15.76
CA GLY A 39 -7.32 7.41 -15.44
C GLY A 39 -6.18 7.82 -16.36
N ALA A 40 -5.35 6.90 -16.83
CA ALA A 40 -4.29 7.21 -17.79
C ALA A 40 -4.75 7.11 -19.26
N GLY A 41 -5.59 6.11 -19.58
CA GLY A 41 -5.96 5.78 -20.97
C GLY A 41 -7.12 6.60 -21.54
N PHE A 42 -8.06 7.05 -20.72
CA PHE A 42 -9.32 7.69 -21.17
C PHE A 42 -9.48 9.13 -20.66
N VAL A 43 -8.46 9.69 -20.03
CA VAL A 43 -8.48 11.08 -19.61
C VAL A 43 -8.43 12.00 -20.84
N GLN A 44 -9.35 12.95 -20.92
CA GLN A 44 -9.46 13.90 -22.03
C GLN A 44 -8.45 15.07 -21.91
N THR A 45 -7.72 15.13 -20.79
CA THR A 45 -6.73 16.18 -20.53
C THR A 45 -5.39 15.78 -21.15
N ALA A 46 -4.86 16.65 -22.01
CA ALA A 46 -3.63 16.39 -22.74
C ALA A 46 -2.44 16.24 -21.78
N GLU A 47 -2.46 16.90 -20.64
CA GLU A 47 -1.41 16.90 -19.63
C GLU A 47 -1.20 15.51 -19.01
N VAL A 48 -2.28 14.85 -18.61
CA VAL A 48 -2.20 13.51 -17.97
C VAL A 48 -1.86 12.44 -19.01
N HIS A 49 -2.40 12.56 -20.23
CA HIS A 49 -2.05 11.66 -21.33
C HIS A 49 -0.58 11.80 -21.72
N ASN A 50 -0.07 13.03 -21.84
CA ASN A 50 1.33 13.31 -22.12
C ASN A 50 2.25 12.84 -20.99
N ALA A 51 1.86 12.98 -19.72
CA ALA A 51 2.61 12.45 -18.59
C ALA A 51 2.72 10.91 -18.61
N ALA A 52 1.65 10.20 -19.01
CA ALA A 52 1.69 8.76 -19.18
C ALA A 52 2.64 8.33 -20.32
N HIS A 53 2.68 9.09 -21.42
CA HIS A 53 3.64 8.86 -22.51
C HIS A 53 5.08 9.24 -22.13
N ASP A 54 5.28 10.22 -21.25
CA ASP A 54 6.60 10.63 -20.78
C ASP A 54 7.23 9.62 -19.81
N ALA A 55 6.40 8.78 -19.16
CA ALA A 55 6.90 7.70 -18.33
C ALA A 55 7.94 6.84 -19.06
N ARG A 56 7.74 6.53 -20.35
CA ARG A 56 8.70 5.73 -21.14
C ARG A 56 10.08 6.39 -21.28
N HIS A 57 10.14 7.72 -21.28
CA HIS A 57 11.40 8.47 -21.29
C HIS A 57 12.02 8.55 -19.89
N ALA A 58 11.18 8.58 -18.84
CA ALA A 58 11.61 8.59 -17.44
C ALA A 58 12.10 7.21 -16.91
N ILE A 59 11.51 6.09 -17.35
CA ILE A 59 12.01 4.73 -17.02
C ILE A 59 13.25 4.33 -17.83
N GLY A 60 13.61 5.08 -18.87
CA GLY A 60 14.91 5.00 -19.54
C GLY A 60 15.99 5.78 -18.80
N PHE A 61 15.97 5.80 -17.47
CA PHE A 61 17.02 6.44 -16.67
C PHE A 61 18.38 5.83 -17.08
N PRO A 62 19.38 6.64 -17.46
CA PRO A 62 20.64 6.12 -17.98
C PRO A 62 21.31 5.23 -16.94
N CYS A 63 21.60 3.98 -17.32
CA CYS A 63 22.45 3.07 -16.54
C CYS A 63 23.94 3.34 -16.80
N HIS A 64 24.29 4.63 -16.74
CA HIS A 64 25.64 5.17 -16.71
C HIS A 64 25.64 6.34 -15.72
#